data_AF-A0A966YIM6-F1
#
_entry.id   AF-A0A966YIM6-F1
#
_cell.length_a   1.000
_cell.length_b   1.000
_cell.length_c   1.000
_cell.angle_alpha   90.00
_cell.angle_beta   90.00
_cell.angle_gamma   90.00
#
_symmetry.space_group_name_H-M   'P 1'
#
loop_
_entity.id
_entity.type
_entity.pdbx_description
1 polymer ?
#
loop_
_entity_poly.entity_id
_entity_poly.type
_entity_poly.pdbx_seq_one_letter_code
_entity_poly.pdbx_strand_id
1 'polypeptide(L)'
;YGDVASWVRELGPRIVKLDIKGYSNARADMDGPWKGFVDITAGDIDWASVRAALREIDFTGWVSAEVGGGDVARLKIVLDQMQQALLG
;
A
#
# COMPACT_ATOMS: atom_id res chain seq x y z
N TYR A 1 -11.09 4.97 2.50
CA TYR A 1 -9.63 5.10 2.65
C TYR A 1 -9.25 6.54 2.36
N GLY A 2 -8.40 7.11 3.22
CA GLY A 2 -8.00 8.52 3.16
C GLY A 2 -6.76 8.78 2.30
N ASP A 3 -6.20 9.99 2.44
CA ASP A 3 -4.94 10.38 1.81
C ASP A 3 -3.74 9.81 2.58
N VAL A 4 -3.23 8.68 2.07
CA VAL A 4 -2.08 7.96 2.65
C VAL A 4 -0.83 8.85 2.66
N ALA A 5 -0.59 9.64 1.62
CA ALA A 5 0.60 10.48 1.52
C ALA A 5 0.59 11.60 2.56
N SER A 6 -0.58 12.18 2.86
CA SER A 6 -0.74 13.15 3.94
C SER A 6 -0.39 12.54 5.31
N TRP A 7 -0.88 11.32 5.60
CA TRP A 7 -0.55 10.64 6.86
C TRP A 7 0.94 10.33 7.00
N VAL A 8 1.61 9.95 5.90
CA VAL A 8 3.06 9.73 5.90
C VAL A 8 3.80 11.00 6.29
N ARG A 9 3.43 12.16 5.72
CA ARG A 9 4.04 13.45 6.07
C ARG A 9 3.75 13.87 7.50
N GLU A 10 2.52 13.67 7.96
CA GLU A 10 2.11 14.02 9.32
C GLU A 10 2.85 13.20 10.37
N LEU A 11 2.96 11.88 10.15
CA LEU A 11 3.69 10.99 11.06
C LEU A 11 5.20 11.20 10.97
N GLY A 12 5.72 11.40 9.75
CA GLY A 12 7.13 11.66 9.48
C GLY A 12 8.05 10.59 10.08
N PRO A 13 9.10 10.99 10.83
CA PRO A 13 10.10 10.06 11.36
C PRO A 13 9.57 9.11 12.44
N ARG A 14 8.30 9.23 12.85
CA ARG A 14 7.64 8.29 13.77
C ARG A 14 7.30 6.96 13.10
N ILE A 15 7.33 6.90 11.76
CA ILE A 15 7.11 5.67 11.01
C ILE A 15 8.36 4.80 11.08
N VAL A 16 8.24 3.62 11.71
CA VAL A 16 9.35 2.66 11.87
C VAL A 16 9.21 1.41 11.00
N LYS A 17 7.98 1.10 10.58
CA LYS A 17 7.62 -0.05 9.74
C LYS A 17 6.33 0.30 8.99
N LEU A 18 6.17 -0.27 7.80
CA LEU A 18 4.94 -0.22 7.02
C LEU A 18 4.39 -1.63 6.76
N ASP A 19 3.07 -1.71 6.66
CA ASP A 19 2.34 -2.86 6.13
C ASP A 19 1.58 -2.39 4.88
N ILE A 20 1.72 -3.11 3.76
CA ILE A 20 1.18 -2.72 2.45
C ILE A 20 0.04 -3.63 2.01
N LYS A 21 -1.07 -3.03 1.57
CA LYS A 21 -2.28 -3.69 1.05
C LYS A 21 -3.00 -2.78 0.06
N GLY A 22 -3.83 -3.36 -0.79
CA GLY A 22 -4.68 -2.62 -1.72
C GLY A 22 -6.05 -2.32 -1.13
N TYR A 23 -6.59 -1.14 -1.43
CA TYR A 23 -7.96 -0.78 -1.07
C TYR A 23 -8.63 0.04 -2.18
N SER A 24 -9.86 -0.32 -2.55
CA SER A 24 -10.72 0.46 -3.43
C SER A 24 -11.89 1.02 -2.63
N ASN A 25 -11.98 2.34 -2.57
CA ASN A 25 -13.10 3.09 -2.02
C ASN A 25 -14.35 2.82 -2.84
N ALA A 26 -14.24 2.85 -4.17
CA ALA A 26 -15.38 2.59 -5.04
C ALA A 26 -16.03 1.22 -4.74
N ARG A 27 -15.20 0.18 -4.59
CA ARG A 27 -15.70 -1.16 -4.26
C ARG A 27 -16.20 -1.26 -2.81
N ALA A 28 -15.56 -0.56 -1.88
CA ALA A 28 -16.04 -0.49 -0.50
C ALA A 28 -17.43 0.13 -0.40
N ASP A 29 -17.67 1.21 -1.16
CA ASP A 29 -18.93 1.93 -1.17
C ASP A 29 -20.06 1.10 -1.81
N MET A 30 -19.76 0.33 -2.85
CA MET A 30 -20.74 -0.53 -3.54
C MET A 30 -21.02 -1.84 -2.80
N ASP A 31 -19.97 -2.56 -2.39
CA ASP A 31 -20.06 -3.96 -1.98
C ASP A 31 -19.82 -4.16 -0.46
N GLY A 32 -19.52 -3.07 0.25
CA GLY A 32 -19.22 -3.04 1.67
C GLY A 32 -17.72 -2.98 1.99
N PRO A 33 -17.35 -2.50 3.20
CA PRO A 33 -15.98 -2.09 3.53
C PRO A 33 -14.95 -3.23 3.43
N TRP A 34 -15.35 -4.47 3.68
CA TRP A 34 -14.48 -5.65 3.54
C TRP A 34 -14.20 -6.02 2.10
N LYS A 35 -15.10 -5.69 1.18
CA LYS A 35 -14.94 -5.94 -0.26
C LYS A 35 -14.05 -4.90 -0.94
N GLY A 36 -13.77 -3.79 -0.25
CA GLY A 36 -12.78 -2.80 -0.67
C GLY A 36 -11.34 -3.33 -0.69
N PHE A 37 -11.01 -4.36 0.09
CA PHE A 37 -9.66 -4.94 0.05
C PHE A 37 -9.43 -5.68 -1.27
N VAL A 38 -8.41 -5.25 -1.99
CA VAL A 38 -8.03 -5.74 -3.32
C VAL A 38 -6.53 -6.01 -3.36
N ASP A 39 -6.05 -6.54 -4.48
CA ASP A 39 -4.61 -6.66 -4.74
C ASP A 39 -3.90 -5.30 -4.63
N ILE A 40 -2.63 -5.30 -4.22
CA ILE A 40 -1.91 -4.10 -3.73
C ILE A 40 -2.00 -2.92 -4.70
N THR A 41 -1.85 -3.18 -6.00
CA THR A 41 -1.88 -2.16 -7.06
C THR A 41 -3.21 -2.07 -7.81
N ALA A 42 -4.24 -2.79 -7.39
CA ALA A 42 -5.55 -2.83 -8.04
C ALA A 42 -6.59 -1.88 -7.40
N GLY A 43 -6.20 -1.13 -6.37
CA GLY A 43 -7.07 -0.20 -5.65
C GLY A 43 -6.94 1.24 -6.10
N ASP A 44 -7.46 2.15 -5.28
CA ASP A 44 -7.56 3.58 -5.58
C ASP A 44 -6.41 4.38 -4.94
N ILE A 45 -5.40 3.70 -4.40
CA ILE A 45 -4.27 4.33 -3.71
C ILE A 45 -3.33 4.96 -4.75
N ASP A 46 -3.07 6.26 -4.61
CA ASP A 46 -2.05 6.95 -5.38
C ASP A 46 -0.65 6.62 -4.85
N TRP A 47 -0.09 5.52 -5.36
CA TRP A 47 1.26 5.08 -4.98
C TRP A 47 2.35 6.09 -5.36
N ALA A 48 2.15 6.95 -6.37
CA ALA A 48 3.15 7.93 -6.75
C ALA A 48 3.31 9.00 -5.66
N SER A 49 2.21 9.50 -5.10
CA SER A 49 2.26 10.45 -3.98
C SER A 49 2.75 9.79 -2.69
N VAL A 50 2.41 8.52 -2.43
CA VAL A 50 2.96 7.75 -1.30
C VAL A 50 4.49 7.64 -1.42
N ARG A 51 5.01 7.26 -2.59
CA ARG A 51 6.46 7.21 -2.83
C ARG A 51 7.13 8.57 -2.62
N ALA A 52 6.49 9.66 -3.06
CA ALA A 52 7.00 11.01 -2.84
C ALA A 52 7.08 11.34 -1.33
N ALA A 53 5.99 11.10 -0.59
CA ALA A 53 5.95 11.34 0.85
C ALA A 53 6.98 10.51 1.63
N LEU A 54 7.18 9.24 1.27
CA LEU A 54 8.19 8.38 1.90
C LEU A 54 9.62 8.91 1.68
N ARG A 55 9.91 9.44 0.49
CA ARG A 55 11.20 10.11 0.21
C ARG A 55 11.36 11.40 1.00
N GLU A 56 10.30 12.21 1.13
CA GLU A 56 10.33 13.47 1.88
C GLU A 56 10.69 13.27 3.35
N ILE A 57 10.26 12.15 3.95
CA ILE A 57 10.52 11.83 5.36
C ILE A 57 11.79 10.98 5.56
N ASP A 58 12.55 10.72 4.49
CA ASP A 58 13.74 9.85 4.45
C ASP A 58 13.47 8.46 5.07
N PHE A 59 12.30 7.88 4.77
CA PHE A 59 11.94 6.59 5.34
C PHE A 59 12.87 5.49 4.82
N THR A 60 13.61 4.88 5.75
CA THR A 60 14.35 3.65 5.53
C THR A 60 13.90 2.63 6.56
N GLY A 61 13.35 1.50 6.11
CA GLY A 61 12.82 0.49 7.01
C GLY A 61 12.10 -0.64 6.29
N TRP A 62 11.38 -1.43 7.08
CA TRP A 62 10.70 -2.62 6.58
C TRP A 62 9.30 -2.30 6.06
N VAL A 63 8.96 -2.90 4.92
CA VAL A 63 7.59 -2.96 4.40
C VAL A 63 7.18 -4.43 4.29
N SER A 64 6.08 -4.82 4.93
CA SER A 64 5.54 -6.18 4.87
C SER A 64 4.25 -6.22 4.06
N ALA A 65 4.06 -7.23 3.21
CA ALA A 65 2.79 -7.43 2.50
C ALA A 65 1.71 -7.92 3.48
N GLU A 66 0.64 -7.15 3.65
CA GLU A 66 -0.51 -7.52 4.48
C GLU A 66 -1.69 -7.97 3.61
N VAL A 67 -1.44 -9.06 2.88
CA VAL A 67 -2.37 -9.70 1.94
C VAL A 67 -2.36 -11.20 2.10
N GLY A 68 -3.33 -11.89 1.49
CA GLY A 68 -3.34 -13.34 1.45
C GLY A 68 -2.07 -13.89 0.80
N GLY A 69 -1.33 -14.70 1.56
CA GLY A 69 -0.17 -15.47 1.08
C GLY A 69 -0.59 -16.64 0.19
N GLY A 70 0.36 -17.52 -0.13
CA GLY A 70 0.10 -18.69 -0.96
C GLY A 70 1.37 -19.39 -1.39
N ASP A 71 1.28 -20.09 -2.52
CA ASP A 71 2.41 -20.76 -3.14
C ASP A 71 3.39 -19.77 -3.81
N VAL A 72 4.44 -20.31 -4.44
CA VAL A 72 5.46 -19.50 -5.13
C VAL A 72 4.84 -18.63 -6.23
N ALA A 73 3.80 -19.10 -6.92
CA ALA A 73 3.14 -18.32 -7.96
C ALA A 73 2.43 -17.09 -7.36
N ARG A 74 1.69 -17.27 -6.26
CA ARG A 74 1.07 -16.15 -5.54
C ARG A 74 2.12 -15.19 -4.98
N LEU A 75 3.20 -15.69 -4.39
CA LEU A 75 4.23 -14.84 -3.80
C LEU A 75 4.97 -13.99 -4.85
N LYS A 76 5.15 -14.50 -6.08
CA LYS A 76 5.67 -13.70 -7.20
C LYS A 76 4.75 -12.52 -7.54
N ILE A 77 3.44 -12.76 -7.63
CA ILE A 77 2.47 -11.69 -7.88
C ILE A 77 2.53 -10.64 -6.77
N VAL A 78 2.59 -11.05 -5.51
CA VAL A 78 2.69 -10.11 -4.37
C VAL A 78 3.98 -9.29 -4.47
N LEU A 79 5.10 -9.91 -4.80
CA LEU A 79 6.37 -9.22 -4.99
C LEU A 79 6.29 -8.18 -6.12
N ASP A 80 5.77 -8.57 -7.28
CA ASP A 80 5.64 -7.68 -8.44
C ASP A 80 4.76 -6.47 -8.10
N GLN A 81 3.65 -6.69 -7.39
CA GLN A 81 2.77 -5.62 -6.95
C GLN A 81 3.44 -4.69 -5.93
N MET A 82 4.21 -5.22 -4.97
CA MET A 82 4.99 -4.41 -4.04
C MET A 82 6.05 -3.58 -4.76
N GLN A 83 6.74 -4.16 -5.74
CA GLN A 83 7.75 -3.45 -6.54
C GLN A 83 7.10 -2.31 -7.34
N GLN A 84 6.00 -2.57 -8.03
CA GLN A 84 5.26 -1.54 -8.76
C GLN A 84 4.77 -0.42 -7.82
N ALA A 85 4.27 -0.76 -6.63
CA ALA A 85 3.80 0.24 -5.67
C ALA A 85 4.95 1.09 -5.10
N LEU A 86 6.08 0.48 -4.74
CA LEU A 86 7.13 1.14 -3.96
C LEU A 86 8.31 1.66 -4.79
N LEU A 87 8.59 1.05 -5.93
CA LEU A 87 9.73 1.39 -6.78
C LEU A 87 9.32 2.15 -8.05
N GLY A 88 8.10 1.91 -8.56
CA GLY A 88 7.58 2.52 -9.79
C GLY A 88 7.89 1.67 -11.01
#